data_AF-A0A3C0M843-F1
#
_entry.id   AF-A0A3C0M843-F1
#
_cell.length_a   1.000
_cell.length_b   1.000
_cell.length_c   1.000
_cell.angle_alpha   90.00
_cell.angle_beta   90.00
_cell.angle_gamma   90.00
#
_symmetry.space_group_name_H-M   'P 1'
#
loop_
_entity.id
_entity.type
_entity.pdbx_description
1 polymer ?
#
loop_
_entity_poly.entity_id
_entity_poly.type
_entity_poly.pdbx_seq_one_letter_code
_entity_poly.pdbx_strand_id
1 'polypeptide(L)' 'MPRLSYADVLAGRIERKAIDGKTIIIGGTAIELGDRLPVPRHGVLPGVTVQALAAESMSQNRTIARTSHWL' A
#
# COMPACT_ATOMS: atom_id res chain seq x y z
N MET A 1 6.57 9.33 -0.68
CA MET A 1 6.28 8.39 -1.78
C MET A 1 5.88 9.20 -3.00
N PRO A 2 6.47 8.96 -4.18
CA PRO A 2 6.02 9.61 -5.41
C PRO A 2 4.55 9.29 -5.66
N ARG A 3 3.78 10.28 -6.14
CA ARG A 3 2.36 10.15 -6.45
C ARG A 3 2.14 10.38 -7.93
N LEU A 4 1.34 9.53 -8.56
CA LEU A 4 0.88 9.71 -9.93
C LEU A 4 -0.60 10.08 -9.89
N SER A 5 -0.99 11.05 -10.70
CA SER A 5 -2.40 11.38 -10.91
C SER A 5 -3.08 10.24 -11.67
N TYR A 6 -4.17 9.71 -11.13
CA TYR A 6 -4.93 8.66 -11.81
C TYR A 6 -5.54 9.16 -13.13
N ALA A 7 -5.97 10.43 -13.19
CA ALA A 7 -6.46 11.03 -14.42
C ALA A 7 -5.37 11.07 -15.51
N ASP A 8 -4.12 11.32 -15.13
CA ASP A 8 -2.99 11.30 -16.08
C ASP A 8 -2.61 9.89 -16.49
N VAL A 9 -2.68 8.92 -15.58
CA VAL A 9 -2.51 7.49 -15.90
C VAL A 9 -3.56 7.08 -16.94
N LEU A 10 -4.83 7.41 -16.70
CA LEU A 10 -5.94 7.07 -17.58
C LEU A 10 -5.83 7.75 -18.94
N ALA A 11 -5.38 9.01 -18.96
CA ALA A 11 -5.16 9.78 -20.20
C ALA A 11 -3.84 9.43 -20.92
N GLY A 12 -3.04 8.49 -20.39
CA GLY A 12 -1.74 8.12 -20.98
C GLY A 12 -0.68 9.22 -20.91
N ARG A 13 -0.81 10.18 -19.98
CA ARG A 13 0.06 11.35 -19.83
C ARG A 13 1.24 11.13 -18.87
N ILE A 14 1.46 9.90 -18.42
CA ILE A 14 2.61 9.54 -17.59
C ILE A 14 3.70 8.87 -18.42
N GLU A 15 4.96 9.04 -18.02
CA GLU A 15 6.05 8.24 -18.59
C GLU A 15 5.87 6.76 -18.22
N ARG A 16 5.86 5.85 -19.20
CA ARG A 16 5.60 4.41 -18.96
C ARG A 16 6.56 3.78 -17.94
N LYS A 17 7.83 4.20 -17.94
CA LYS A 17 8.87 3.77 -16.98
C LYS A 17 8.49 4.03 -15.52
N ALA A 18 7.51 4.90 -15.24
CA ALA A 18 7.03 5.17 -13.89
C ALA A 18 6.34 3.97 -13.24
N ILE A 19 5.77 3.05 -14.03
CA ILE A 19 5.03 1.88 -13.54
C ILE A 19 5.50 0.54 -14.14
N ASP A 20 6.40 0.57 -15.12
CA ASP A 20 6.87 -0.62 -15.80
C ASP A 20 7.54 -1.62 -14.84
N GLY A 21 7.19 -2.89 -14.97
CA GLY A 21 7.66 -3.98 -14.10
C GLY A 21 7.21 -3.89 -12.63
N LYS A 22 6.34 -2.95 -12.26
CA LYS A 22 5.82 -2.81 -10.88
C LYS A 22 4.56 -3.64 -10.67
N THR A 23 4.44 -4.26 -9.50
CA THR A 23 3.17 -4.81 -9.02
C THR A 23 2.27 -3.67 -8.57
N ILE A 24 1.04 -3.60 -9.09
CA ILE A 24 0.05 -2.57 -8.75
C ILE A 24 -1.03 -3.19 -7.87
N ILE A 25 -1.32 -2.54 -6.75
CA ILE A 25 -2.38 -2.93 -5.81
C ILE A 25 -3.48 -1.87 -5.86
N ILE A 26 -4.72 -2.30 -6.05
CA ILE A 26 -5.89 -1.43 -6.20
C ILE A 26 -6.84 -1.68 -5.03
N GLY A 27 -7.36 -0.62 -4.42
CA GLY A 27 -8.33 -0.73 -3.34
C GLY A 27 -8.97 0.61 -2.97
N GLY A 28 -10.02 0.53 -2.15
CA GLY A 28 -10.80 1.69 -1.73
C GLY A 28 -10.01 2.62 -0.81
N THR A 29 -10.11 3.93 -1.03
CA THR A 29 -9.51 4.95 -0.15
C THR A 29 -10.52 5.99 0.33
N ALA A 30 -11.75 5.94 -0.19
CA ALA A 30 -12.85 6.78 0.25
C ALA A 30 -13.19 6.49 1.73
N ILE A 31 -13.42 7.54 2.51
CA ILE A 31 -13.68 7.42 3.94
C ILE A 31 -15.03 6.75 4.20
N GLU A 32 -15.99 6.97 3.31
CA GLU A 32 -17.35 6.46 3.35
C GLU A 32 -17.43 4.94 3.17
N LEU A 33 -16.43 4.33 2.52
CA LEU A 33 -16.36 2.88 2.33
C LEU A 33 -15.98 2.14 3.62
N GLY A 34 -15.47 2.85 4.64
CA GLY A 34 -15.12 2.27 5.94
C GLY A 34 -13.84 1.41 5.96
N ASP A 35 -13.13 1.26 4.83
CA ASP A 35 -11.85 0.52 4.76
C ASP A 35 -10.70 1.34 5.37
N ARG A 36 -10.71 1.46 6.70
CA ARG A 36 -9.80 2.31 7.46
C ARG A 36 -9.27 1.56 8.66
N LEU A 37 -7.95 1.43 8.73
CA LEU A 37 -7.26 0.69 9.78
C LEU A 37 -6.45 1.67 10.65
N PRO A 38 -6.65 1.66 11.98
CA PRO A 38 -5.74 2.35 12.89
C PRO A 38 -4.38 1.66 12.86
N VAL A 39 -3.32 2.45 12.77
CA VAL A 39 -1.94 1.95 12.72
C VAL A 39 -1.06 2.69 13.73
N PRO A 40 -0.02 2.03 14.27
CA PRO A 40 0.98 2.72 15.07
C PRO A 40 1.64 3.87 14.28
N ARG A 41 1.94 4.99 14.96
CA ARG A 41 2.63 6.20 14.45
C ARG A 41 1.94 7.02 13.34
N HIS A 42 1.06 6.45 12.52
CA HIS A 42 0.47 7.14 11.35
C HIS A 42 -1.05 7.35 11.46
N GLY A 43 -1.66 7.09 12.61
CA GLY A 43 -3.08 7.35 12.86
C GLY A 43 -3.95 6.31 12.17
N VAL A 44 -4.61 6.68 11.07
CA VAL A 44 -5.53 5.82 10.33
C VAL A 44 -5.18 5.82 8.85
N LEU A 45 -4.98 4.63 8.28
CA LEU A 45 -4.65 4.43 6.86
C LEU A 45 -5.76 3.65 6.15
N PRO A 46 -5.94 3.84 4.82
CA PRO A 46 -6.75 2.93 4.01
C PRO A 46 -6.24 1.49 4.08
N GLY A 47 -7.13 0.49 4.08
CA GLY A 47 -6.74 -0.93 4.16
C GLY A 47 -5.78 -1.35 3.05
N VAL A 48 -6.03 -0.89 1.82
CA VAL A 48 -5.13 -1.13 0.67
C VAL A 48 -3.69 -0.64 0.92
N THR A 49 -3.51 0.43 1.68
CA THR A 49 -2.18 0.97 2.01
C THR A 49 -1.46 0.04 2.99
N VAL A 50 -2.18 -0.46 4.01
CA VAL A 50 -1.62 -1.42 4.97
C VAL A 50 -1.25 -2.74 4.28
N GLN A 51 -2.10 -3.23 3.39
CA GLN A 51 -1.85 -4.44 2.60
C GLN A 51 -0.62 -4.27 1.69
N ALA A 52 -0.47 -3.13 1.03
CA ALA A 52 0.71 -2.85 0.21
C ALA A 52 2.01 -2.84 1.01
N LEU A 53 2.01 -2.23 2.20
CA LEU A 53 3.16 -2.23 3.11
C LEU A 53 3.50 -3.64 3.63
N ALA A 54 2.48 -4.47 3.88
CA ALA A 54 2.69 -5.86 4.27
C ALA A 54 3.33 -6.67 3.13
N ALA A 55 2.80 -6.53 1.91
CA ALA A 55 3.35 -7.19 0.72
C ALA A 55 4.80 -6.76 0.45
N GLU A 56 5.10 -5.46 0.56
CA GLU A 56 6.47 -4.94 0.45
C GLU A 56 7.39 -5.55 1.52
N SER A 57 6.94 -5.61 2.76
CA SER A 57 7.72 -6.19 3.86
C SER A 57 8.02 -7.66 3.62
N MET A 58 7.05 -8.44 3.12
CA MET A 58 7.23 -9.84 2.75
C MET A 58 8.21 -9.99 1.59
N SER A 59 8.07 -9.17 0.53
CA SER A 59 8.98 -9.18 -0.63
C SER A 59 10.41 -8.84 -0.25
N GLN A 60 10.61 -8.08 0.82
CA GLN A 60 11.93 -7.70 1.34
C GLN A 60 12.44 -8.68 2.42
N ASN A 61 11.76 -9.80 2.66
CA ASN A 61 12.08 -10.75 3.73
C ASN A 61 12.11 -10.10 5.13
N ARG A 62 11.26 -9.08 5.36
CA ARG A 62 11.10 -8.36 6.63
C ARG A 62 9.78 -8.71 7.32
N THR A 63 9.22 -9.88 7.05
CA THR A 63 7.99 -10.35 7.69
C THR A 63 8.20 -10.42 9.21
N ILE A 64 7.33 -9.76 9.97
CA ILE A 64 7.33 -9.86 11.43
C ILE A 64 6.78 -11.24 11.80
N ALA A 65 7.60 -12.04 12.47
CA ALA A 65 7.16 -13.31 13.03
C ALA A 65 6.67 -13.09 14.47
N ARG A 66 5.69 -13.89 14.87
CA ARG A 66 5.34 -14.00 16.29
C ARG A 66 6.56 -14.52 17.04
N THR A 67 7.09 -13.73 17.96
CA THR A 67 8.01 -14.26 18.98
C THR A 67 7.20 -15.23 19.83
N SER A 68 7.72 -16.43 20.07
CA SER A 68 7.07 -17.45 20.90
C SER A 68 6.58 -16.82 22.21
N HIS A 69 5.29 -17.03 22.55
CA HIS A 69 4.84 -16.74 23.90
C HIS A 69 5.46 -17.81 24.81
N TRP A 70 6.11 -17.36 25.89
CA TRP A 70 6.78 -18.13 26.96
C TRP A 70 8.26 -18.49 26.73
N LEU A 71 9.12 -17.57 27.19
CA LEU A 71 10.18 -17.85 28.17
C LEU A 71 9.96 -16.92 29.36
#